data_AF-A0A0Q4JE65-F1
#
_entry.id   AF-A0A0Q4JE65-F1
#
_cell.length_a   1.000
_cell.length_b   1.000
_cell.length_c   1.000
_cell.angle_alpha   90.00
_cell.angle_beta   90.00
_cell.angle_gamma   90.00
#
_symmetry.space_group_name_H-M   'P 1'
#
loop_
_entity.id
_entity.type
_entity.pdbx_description
1 polymer ?
#
loop_
_entity_poly.entity_id
_entity_poly.type
_entity_poly.pdbx_seq_one_letter_code
_entity_poly.pdbx_strand_id
1 'polypeptide(L)' 'MAQPAIHFVGFRGDEYWSAVKVWGLPHFIHMGNDTRMRREIHCTDTVVFANGAEARAAERNFSDTKERLP' A
#
# COMPACT_ATOMS: atom_id res chain seq x y z
N MET A 1 -17.38 -8.16 -14.36
CA MET A 1 -16.43 -7.02 -14.37
C MET A 1 -15.67 -7.06 -13.05
N ALA A 2 -14.36 -6.83 -13.06
CA ALA A 2 -13.59 -6.71 -11.82
C ALA A 2 -14.08 -5.48 -11.04
N GLN A 3 -14.24 -5.60 -9.72
CA GLN A 3 -14.57 -4.46 -8.87
C GLN A 3 -13.30 -3.65 -8.59
N PRO A 4 -13.35 -2.30 -8.68
CA PRO A 4 -12.22 -1.45 -8.30
C PRO A 4 -11.74 -1.71 -6.87
N ALA A 5 -10.43 -1.89 -6.69
CA ALA A 5 -9.81 -2.10 -5.39
C ALA A 5 -9.20 -0.81 -4.83
N ILE A 6 -8.95 -0.82 -3.51
CA ILE A 6 -8.29 0.27 -2.79
C ILE A 6 -7.01 -0.28 -2.18
N HIS A 7 -5.88 0.32 -2.52
CA HIS A 7 -4.55 -0.07 -2.06
C HIS A 7 -3.99 1.02 -1.15
N PHE A 8 -3.57 0.64 0.06
CA PHE A 8 -2.86 1.52 0.98
C PHE A 8 -1.37 1.19 0.94
N VAL A 9 -0.52 2.19 0.67
CA VAL A 9 0.92 1.99 0.45
C VAL A 9 1.75 2.76 1.46
N GLY A 10 2.59 2.06 2.22
CA GLY A 10 3.59 2.66 3.11
C GLY A 10 3.05 3.18 4.44
N PHE A 11 1.81 2.88 4.80
CA PHE A 11 1.19 3.25 6.08
C PHE A 11 1.86 2.50 7.24
N ARG A 12 2.26 3.23 8.29
CA ARG A 12 2.92 2.66 9.49
C ARG A 12 2.43 3.24 10.82
N GLY A 13 1.59 4.27 10.79
CA GLY A 13 1.08 4.93 12.00
C GLY A 13 -0.36 5.41 11.86
N ASP A 14 -0.69 6.45 12.62
CA ASP A 14 -2.05 6.99 12.74
C ASP A 14 -2.62 7.56 11.43
N GLU A 15 -1.75 7.86 10.45
CA GLU A 15 -2.18 8.27 9.11
C GLU A 15 -3.03 7.19 8.42
N TYR A 16 -2.91 5.93 8.82
CA TYR A 16 -3.78 4.84 8.38
C TYR A 16 -5.25 5.14 8.70
N TRP A 17 -5.54 5.46 9.96
CA TRP A 17 -6.92 5.72 10.39
C TRP A 17 -7.49 7.00 9.79
N SER A 18 -6.63 7.98 9.49
CA SER A 18 -7.03 9.17 8.77
C SER A 18 -7.43 8.84 7.33
N ALA A 19 -6.67 7.98 6.64
CA ALA A 19 -7.02 7.51 5.30
C ALA A 19 -8.29 6.64 5.29
N VAL A 20 -8.47 5.76 6.29
CA VAL A 20 -9.69 4.95 6.41
C VAL A 20 -10.96 5.79 6.50
N LYS A 21 -10.91 6.95 7.17
CA LYS A 21 -12.06 7.86 7.26
C LYS A 21 -12.48 8.46 5.92
N VAL A 22 -11.55 8.57 4.95
CA VAL A 22 -11.80 9.18 3.64
C VAL A 22 -12.14 8.12 2.59
N TRP A 23 -11.39 7.01 2.59
CA TRP A 23 -11.43 6.00 1.52
C TRP A 23 -12.12 4.69 1.94
N GLY A 24 -12.45 4.53 3.22
CA GLY A 24 -12.86 3.24 3.78
C GLY A 24 -11.68 2.31 4.05
N LEU A 25 -11.98 1.06 4.40
CA LEU A 25 -10.94 0.05 4.61
C LEU A 25 -10.26 -0.32 3.28
N PRO A 26 -8.94 -0.48 3.25
CA PRO A 26 -8.25 -0.94 2.06
C PRO A 26 -8.56 -2.41 1.78
N HIS A 27 -8.52 -2.76 0.50
CA HIS A 27 -8.54 -4.16 0.06
C HIS A 27 -7.14 -4.78 0.15
N PHE A 28 -6.10 -3.96 -0.04
CA PHE A 28 -4.70 -4.38 0.00
C PHE A 28 -3.84 -3.38 0.77
N ILE A 29 -2.89 -3.88 1.55
CA ILE A 29 -1.90 -3.07 2.26
C ILE A 29 -0.51 -3.45 1.77
N HIS A 30 0.22 -2.47 1.25
CA HIS A 30 1.58 -2.61 0.76
C HIS A 30 2.55 -1.91 1.71
N MET A 31 3.65 -2.58 2.05
CA MET A 31 4.67 -2.02 2.95
C MET A 31 5.44 -0.82 2.35
N GLY A 32 5.39 -0.65 1.03
CA GLY A 32 5.98 0.45 0.27
C GLY A 32 5.72 0.32 -1.23
N ASN A 33 6.19 1.28 -2.02
CA ASN A 33 6.05 1.31 -3.47
C ASN A 33 7.08 0.38 -4.13
N ASP A 34 6.76 -0.91 -4.26
CA ASP A 34 7.65 -1.91 -4.84
C ASP A 34 7.12 -2.52 -6.15
N THR A 35 7.89 -3.45 -6.71
CA THR A 35 7.54 -4.17 -7.94
C THR A 35 6.30 -5.04 -7.82
N ARG A 36 5.97 -5.55 -6.62
CA ARG A 36 4.76 -6.34 -6.38
C ARG A 36 3.53 -5.45 -6.43
N MET A 37 3.54 -4.34 -5.69
CA MET A 37 2.47 -3.34 -5.70
C MET A 37 2.11 -2.94 -7.14
N ARG A 38 3.12 -2.59 -7.95
CA ARG A 38 2.91 -2.14 -9.34
C ARG A 38 2.28 -3.20 -10.24
N ARG A 39 2.52 -4.48 -9.97
CA ARG A 39 1.97 -5.60 -10.74
C ARG A 39 0.54 -5.97 -10.31
N GLU A 40 0.17 -5.63 -9.08
CA GLU A 40 -1.13 -5.95 -8.51
C GLU A 40 -2.19 -4.86 -8.77
N ILE A 41 -1.78 -3.66 -9.20
CA ILE A 41 -2.70 -2.55 -9.51
C ILE A 41 -3.33 -2.72 -10.90
N HIS A 42 -4.65 -2.64 -10.96
CA HIS A 42 -5.43 -2.48 -12.18
C HIS A 42 -5.70 -1.00 -12.49
N CYS A 43 -6.00 -0.65 -13.75
CA CYS A 43 -6.21 0.73 -14.17
C CYS A 43 -7.45 1.41 -13.53
N THR A 44 -8.33 0.62 -12.92
CA THR A 44 -9.53 1.10 -12.23
C THR A 44 -9.33 1.28 -10.72
N ASP A 45 -8.18 0.86 -10.18
CA ASP A 45 -7.96 0.83 -8.75
C ASP A 45 -7.54 2.20 -8.21
N THR A 46 -7.80 2.42 -6.93
CA THR A 46 -7.34 3.61 -6.20
C THR A 46 -6.13 3.26 -5.36
N VAL A 47 -5.04 4.01 -5.52
CA VAL A 47 -3.80 3.84 -4.75
C VAL A 47 -3.58 5.05 -3.86
N VAL A 48 -3.56 4.83 -2.56
CA VAL A 48 -3.31 5.86 -1.55
C VAL A 48 -1.92 5.65 -0.97
N PHE A 49 -1.06 6.65 -1.11
CA PHE A 49 0.29 6.63 -0.55
C PHE A 49 0.31 7.34 0.80
N ALA A 50 0.91 6.70 1.80
CA ALA A 50 1.30 7.38 3.03
C ALA A 50 2.43 8.37 2.75
N ASN A 51 2.60 9.37 3.61
CA ASN A 51 3.48 10.52 3.41
C ASN A 51 4.86 10.19 2.80
N GLY A 52 5.03 10.52 1.51
CA GLY A 52 6.28 10.34 0.76
C GLY A 52 6.58 8.90 0.30
N ALA A 53 5.63 7.97 0.43
CA ALA A 53 5.81 6.58 0.01
C ALA A 53 5.84 6.43 -1.52
N GLU A 54 5.22 7.34 -2.26
CA GLU A 54 5.24 7.39 -3.72
C GLU A 54 6.66 7.61 -4.26
N ALA A 55 7.45 8.48 -3.61
CA ALA A 55 8.81 8.80 -3.99
C ALA A 55 9.82 7.69 -3.62
N ARG A 56 9.44 6.77 -2.72
CA ARG A 56 10.29 5.67 -2.22
C ARG A 56 10.07 4.39 -3.03
N ALA A 57 10.24 4.52 -4.35
CA ALA A 57 10.21 3.38 -5.25
C ALA A 57 11.34 2.39 -4.90
N ALA A 58 10.98 1.20 -4.46
CA ALA A 58 11.93 0.12 -4.28
C ALA A 58 12.02 -0.71 -5.57
N GLU A 59 13.24 -0.98 -6.02
CA GLU A 59 13.48 -1.87 -7.17
C GLU A 59 13.19 -3.34 -6.86
N ARG A 60 13.05 -3.68 -5.57
CA ARG A 60 12.77 -5.03 -5.07
C ARG A 60 11.57 -5.01 -4.13
N ASN A 61 10.91 -6.16 -4.01
CA ASN A 61 9.78 -6.34 -3.11
C ASN A 61 10.19 -6.15 -1.64
N PHE A 62 9.32 -5.53 -0.86
CA PHE A 62 9.44 -5.55 0.60
C PHE A 62 9.11 -6.94 1.14
N SER A 63 9.71 -7.31 2.27
CA SER A 63 9.37 -8.54 2.98
C SER A 63 7.97 -8.43 3.58
N ASP A 64 7.15 -9.47 3.37
CA ASP A 64 5.79 -9.58 3.91
C ASP A 64 5.79 -9.54 5.46
N THR A 65 6.82 -10.15 6.07
CA THR A 65 7.03 -10.16 7.52
C THR A 65 8.44 -9.69 7.83
N LYS A 66 8.59 -8.81 8.83
CA LYS A 66 9.87 -8.58 9.50
C LYS A 66 9.89 -9.46 10.74
N GLU A 67 10.52 -10.63 10.62
CA GLU A 67 10.76 -11.49 11.77
C GLU A 67 11.69 -10.75 12.74
N ARG A 68 11.28 -10.67 14.01
CA ARG A 68 12.14 -10.14 15.07
C ARG A 68 13.12 -11.25 15.42
N LEU A 69 14.33 -11.19 14.86
CA LEU A 69 15.40 -12.08 15.29
C LEU A 69 15.68 -11.82 16.80
N PRO A 70 15.95 -12.88 17.57
CA PRO A 70 16.15 -12.81 19.02
C PRO A 70 17.31 -11.90 19.42
#